data_AF-A0A1M3N525-F1
#
_entry.id   AF-A0A1M3N525-F1
#
_cell.length_a   1.000
_cell.length_b   1.000
_cell.length_c   1.000
_cell.angle_alpha   90.00
_cell.angle_beta   90.00
_cell.angle_gamma   90.00
#
_symmetry.space_group_name_H-M   'P 1'
#
loop_
_entity.id
_entity.type
_entity.pdbx_description
1 polymer ?
#
loop_
_entity_poly.entity_id
_entity_poly.type
_entity_poly.pdbx_seq_one_letter_code
_entity_poly.pdbx_strand_id
1 'polypeptide(L)'
;MMNDEVNDGATPTLEIEPASMKTSGQCACCGKSRRTAWGFVYLDGGPHACYFVEWTLGRRDCSARFDVVVGKWFDGTTENDREAVSLEYRLLDTGPSFAVVDADGRPAAEVGRATKSAEVTGTPLADEVVSIAGAVLEADERVRDLAAPAVG
;
A
#
# COMPACT_ATOMS: atom_id res chain seq x y z
N MET A 1 31.42 -24.66 27.50
CA MET A 1 31.20 -23.21 27.31
C MET A 1 30.30 -23.12 26.10
N MET A 2 29.00 -22.97 26.34
CA MET A 2 28.01 -22.74 25.30
C MET A 2 28.15 -21.27 24.91
N ASN A 3 28.42 -20.97 23.64
CA ASN A 3 28.30 -19.61 23.16
C ASN A 3 26.81 -19.37 22.93
N ASP A 4 26.24 -18.48 23.75
CA ASP A 4 24.93 -17.90 23.53
C ASP A 4 24.90 -17.24 22.14
N GLU A 5 24.08 -17.78 21.24
CA GLU A 5 23.66 -17.09 20.03
C GLU A 5 22.88 -15.84 20.44
N VAL A 6 23.45 -14.66 20.14
CA VAL A 6 22.71 -13.41 20.18
C VAL A 6 21.65 -13.45 19.08
N ASN A 7 20.42 -13.77 19.47
CA ASN A 7 19.24 -13.54 18.65
C ASN A 7 18.91 -12.04 18.77
N ASP A 8 19.50 -11.21 17.91
CA ASP A 8 19.10 -9.81 17.75
C ASP A 8 17.71 -9.76 17.11
N GLY A 9 16.69 -9.87 17.96
CA GLY A 9 15.26 -9.73 17.61
C GLY A 9 14.88 -8.30 17.24
N ALA A 10 15.66 -7.67 16.36
CA ALA A 10 15.35 -6.35 15.84
C ALA A 10 14.00 -6.39 15.10
N THR A 11 13.10 -5.49 15.45
CA THR A 11 11.86 -5.30 14.70
C THR A 11 12.21 -4.84 13.29
N PRO A 12 11.69 -5.50 12.24
CA PRO A 12 11.94 -5.08 10.86
C PRO A 12 11.57 -3.61 10.67
N THR A 13 12.43 -2.85 10.00
CA THR A 13 12.23 -1.42 9.76
C THR A 13 11.69 -1.19 8.36
N LEU A 14 10.49 -0.62 8.26
CA LEU A 14 9.89 -0.17 7.00
C LEU A 14 10.21 1.30 6.76
N GLU A 15 10.71 1.62 5.56
CA GLU A 15 10.93 2.98 5.08
C GLU A 15 10.11 3.24 3.83
N ILE A 16 9.42 4.39 3.80
CA ILE A 16 8.58 4.83 2.69
C ILE A 16 9.32 5.93 1.92
N GLU A 17 9.58 5.71 0.63
CA GLU A 17 10.18 6.68 -0.26
C GLU A 17 9.14 7.19 -1.29
N PRO A 18 8.60 8.41 -1.10
CA PRO A 18 7.71 9.04 -2.07
C PRO A 18 8.40 9.30 -3.42
N ALA A 19 7.85 8.77 -4.52
CA ALA A 19 8.40 9.01 -5.86
C ALA A 19 7.68 10.16 -6.59
N SER A 20 6.41 9.97 -6.97
CA SER A 20 5.65 10.99 -7.72
C SER A 20 4.14 10.86 -7.55
N MET A 21 3.39 11.81 -8.10
CA MET A 21 1.93 11.85 -8.05
C MET A 21 1.35 12.43 -9.35
N LYS A 22 0.11 12.08 -9.66
CA LYS A 22 -0.66 12.66 -10.76
C LYS A 22 -2.14 12.77 -10.44
N THR A 23 -2.84 13.65 -11.16
CA THR A 23 -4.30 13.60 -11.25
C THR A 23 -4.71 12.41 -12.12
N SER A 24 -5.57 11.52 -11.62
CA SER A 24 -5.98 10.28 -12.30
C SER A 24 -7.39 10.34 -12.90
N GLY A 25 -7.99 11.53 -12.96
CA GLY A 25 -9.29 11.76 -13.58
C GLY A 25 -10.31 12.29 -12.58
N GLN A 26 -11.58 11.94 -12.78
CA GLN A 26 -12.70 12.37 -11.94
C GLN A 26 -13.45 11.18 -11.35
N CYS A 27 -14.00 11.36 -10.15
CA CYS A 27 -14.83 10.39 -9.50
C CYS A 27 -16.20 10.32 -10.17
N ALA A 28 -16.60 9.15 -10.66
CA ALA A 28 -17.90 8.97 -11.33
C ALA A 28 -19.11 9.28 -10.43
N CYS A 29 -18.97 9.12 -9.11
CA CYS A 29 -20.04 9.40 -8.15
C CYS A 29 -20.29 10.90 -7.96
N CYS A 30 -19.25 11.74 -8.01
CA CYS A 30 -19.37 13.14 -7.59
C CYS A 30 -18.63 14.18 -8.46
N GLY A 31 -17.96 13.76 -9.53
CA GLY A 31 -17.19 14.61 -10.44
C GLY A 31 -15.89 15.18 -9.88
N LYS A 32 -15.60 15.03 -8.58
CA LYS A 32 -14.36 15.56 -7.97
C LYS A 32 -13.13 14.84 -8.50
N SER A 33 -12.01 15.56 -8.57
CA SER A 33 -10.74 15.03 -9.06
C SER A 33 -10.21 13.90 -8.19
N ARG A 34 -9.66 12.88 -8.86
CA ARG A 34 -8.88 11.80 -8.24
C ARG A 34 -7.40 12.09 -8.37
N ARG A 35 -6.63 11.64 -7.39
CA ARG A 35 -5.17 11.62 -7.42
C ARG A 35 -4.66 10.21 -7.25
N THR A 36 -3.54 9.92 -7.90
CA THR A 36 -2.72 8.75 -7.65
C THR A 36 -1.34 9.20 -7.23
N ALA A 37 -0.86 8.75 -6.07
CA ALA A 37 0.53 8.88 -5.63
C ALA A 37 1.20 7.51 -5.64
N TRP A 38 2.50 7.45 -5.89
CA TRP A 38 3.28 6.22 -5.82
C TRP A 38 4.68 6.46 -5.27
N GLY A 39 5.30 5.36 -4.85
CA GLY A 39 6.63 5.35 -4.26
C GLY A 39 7.12 3.94 -4.01
N PHE A 40 8.23 3.85 -3.29
CA PHE A 40 8.93 2.61 -2.97
C PHE A 40 8.87 2.35 -1.47
N VAL A 41 9.00 1.08 -1.11
CA VAL A 41 9.04 0.59 0.26
C VAL A 41 10.32 -0.20 0.41
N TYR A 42 11.10 0.15 1.42
CA TYR A 42 12.31 -0.56 1.80
C TYR A 42 12.07 -1.28 3.12
N LEU A 43 12.57 -2.51 3.20
CA LEU A 43 12.57 -3.34 4.39
C LEU A 43 14.02 -3.58 4.79
N ASP A 44 14.40 -3.12 5.98
CA ASP A 44 15.77 -3.20 6.50
C ASP A 44 16.82 -2.65 5.51
N GLY A 45 16.45 -1.57 4.80
CA GLY A 45 17.27 -0.89 3.79
C GLY A 45 17.29 -1.55 2.41
N GLY A 46 16.65 -2.69 2.21
CA GLY A 46 16.53 -3.38 0.92
C GLY A 46 15.21 -3.07 0.20
N PRO A 47 15.16 -3.00 -1.14
CA PRO A 47 13.93 -2.74 -1.87
C PRO A 47 12.97 -3.93 -1.73
N HIS A 48 11.74 -3.64 -1.32
CA HIS A 48 10.79 -4.65 -0.87
C HIS A 48 9.43 -4.58 -1.57
N ALA A 49 8.90 -3.38 -1.74
CA ALA A 49 7.65 -3.16 -2.46
C ALA A 49 7.63 -1.83 -3.21
N CYS A 50 6.66 -1.69 -4.10
CA CYS A 50 6.17 -0.37 -4.51
C CYS A 50 4.70 -0.24 -4.13
N TYR A 51 4.24 1.00 -3.97
CA TYR A 51 2.85 1.28 -3.63
C TYR A 51 2.24 2.31 -4.60
N PHE A 52 0.93 2.21 -4.76
CA PHE A 52 0.09 3.20 -5.42
C PHE A 52 -1.09 3.50 -4.51
N VAL A 53 -1.36 4.78 -4.25
CA VAL A 53 -2.54 5.23 -3.52
C VAL A 53 -3.40 6.07 -4.44
N GLU A 54 -4.64 5.66 -4.67
CA GLU A 54 -5.62 6.43 -5.42
C GLU A 54 -6.76 6.89 -4.52
N TRP A 55 -7.07 8.19 -4.54
CA TRP A 55 -8.16 8.74 -3.74
C TRP A 55 -8.86 9.92 -4.42
N THR A 56 -10.06 10.25 -3.94
CA THR A 56 -10.81 11.42 -4.40
C THR A 56 -10.52 12.61 -3.49
N LEU A 57 -10.14 13.76 -4.07
CA LEU A 57 -9.77 14.95 -3.30
C LEU A 57 -10.94 15.48 -2.47
N GLY A 58 -10.69 15.71 -1.17
CA GLY A 58 -11.68 16.27 -0.25
C GLY A 58 -12.96 15.45 -0.14
N ARG A 59 -12.88 14.12 -0.28
CA ARG A 59 -13.99 13.17 -0.08
C ARG A 59 -13.52 11.94 0.68
N ARG A 60 -14.07 11.78 1.87
CA ARG A 60 -13.78 10.64 2.77
C ARG A 60 -14.83 9.54 2.72
N ASP A 61 -16.02 9.92 2.32
CA ASP A 61 -17.12 9.01 2.02
C ASP A 61 -16.87 8.23 0.72
N CYS A 62 -15.93 8.68 -0.11
CA CYS A 62 -15.34 7.86 -1.17
C CYS A 62 -14.22 7.00 -0.59
N SER A 63 -14.23 5.70 -0.87
CA SER A 63 -13.09 4.85 -0.54
C SER A 63 -11.84 5.32 -1.30
N ALA A 64 -10.69 5.11 -0.67
CA ALA A 64 -9.40 5.17 -1.35
C ALA A 64 -8.93 3.75 -1.67
N ARG A 65 -7.97 3.62 -2.56
CA ARG A 65 -7.40 2.33 -2.92
C ARG A 65 -5.89 2.37 -2.75
N PHE A 66 -5.37 1.34 -2.11
CA PHE A 66 -3.95 1.11 -1.93
C PHE A 66 -3.61 -0.15 -2.72
N ASP A 67 -2.76 -0.02 -3.72
CA ASP A 67 -2.23 -1.16 -4.46
C ASP A 67 -0.76 -1.32 -4.04
N VAL A 68 -0.40 -2.47 -3.44
CA VAL A 68 0.95 -2.77 -2.94
C VAL A 68 1.50 -3.95 -3.72
N VAL A 69 2.70 -3.79 -4.28
CA VAL A 69 3.37 -4.81 -5.07
C VAL A 69 4.60 -5.30 -4.31
N VAL A 70 4.45 -6.41 -3.60
CA VAL A 70 5.48 -7.00 -2.73
C VAL A 70 6.28 -8.03 -3.52
N GLY A 71 7.60 -8.04 -3.34
CA GLY A 71 8.44 -9.10 -3.89
C GLY A 71 9.85 -8.65 -4.18
N LYS A 72 10.50 -9.33 -5.12
CA LYS A 72 11.91 -9.09 -5.42
C LYS A 72 12.08 -7.97 -6.45
N TRP A 73 12.89 -6.96 -6.14
CA TRP A 73 13.11 -5.77 -6.98
C TRP A 73 14.56 -5.59 -7.47
N PHE A 74 15.40 -6.60 -7.26
CA PHE A 74 16.81 -6.60 -7.67
C PHE A 74 17.01 -7.09 -9.11
N ASP A 75 18.23 -6.92 -9.61
CA ASP A 75 18.63 -7.33 -10.96
C ASP A 75 18.30 -8.79 -11.25
N GLY A 76 17.70 -9.05 -12.42
CA GLY A 76 17.32 -10.39 -12.85
C GLY A 76 15.96 -10.88 -12.36
N THR A 77 15.18 -10.03 -11.67
CA THR A 77 13.80 -10.33 -11.27
C THR A 77 12.78 -9.81 -12.28
N THR A 78 11.60 -10.42 -12.30
CA THR A 78 10.49 -10.09 -13.20
C THR A 78 9.21 -9.82 -12.40
N GLU A 79 8.14 -9.40 -13.09
CA GLU A 79 6.80 -9.27 -12.50
C GLU A 79 6.28 -10.58 -11.87
N ASN A 80 6.75 -11.75 -12.32
CA ASN A 80 6.37 -13.04 -11.74
C ASN A 80 6.97 -13.28 -10.35
N ASP A 81 8.00 -12.52 -9.97
CA ASP A 81 8.63 -12.56 -8.65
C ASP A 81 7.95 -11.62 -7.64
N ARG A 82 6.77 -11.08 -8.00
CA ARG A 82 6.05 -10.05 -7.26
C ARG A 82 4.55 -10.33 -7.25
N GLU A 83 3.93 -9.95 -6.16
CA GLU A 83 2.49 -10.08 -5.96
C GLU A 83 1.87 -8.69 -5.81
N ALA A 84 0.93 -8.37 -6.69
CA ALA A 84 0.15 -7.15 -6.63
C ALA A 84 -1.13 -7.41 -5.84
N VAL A 85 -1.25 -6.76 -4.69
CA VAL A 85 -2.40 -6.85 -3.78
C VAL A 85 -3.07 -5.50 -3.70
N SER A 86 -4.39 -5.48 -3.83
CA SER A 86 -5.19 -4.26 -3.67
C SER A 86 -5.93 -4.27 -2.34
N LEU A 87 -5.98 -3.11 -1.69
CA LEU A 87 -6.73 -2.83 -0.49
C LEU A 87 -7.72 -1.70 -0.75
N GLU A 88 -8.97 -1.88 -0.33
CA GLU A 88 -9.90 -0.78 -0.16
C GLU A 88 -9.68 -0.14 1.21
N TYR A 89 -9.46 1.17 1.21
CA TYR A 89 -9.33 1.99 2.40
C TYR A 89 -10.62 2.75 2.68
N ARG A 90 -11.03 2.75 3.96
CA ARG A 90 -12.07 3.63 4.49
C ARG A 90 -11.61 4.21 5.83
N LEU A 91 -11.93 5.47 6.06
CA LEU A 91 -11.82 6.05 7.39
C LEU A 91 -13.14 5.83 8.12
N LEU A 92 -13.14 4.95 9.13
CA LEU A 92 -14.29 4.69 10.00
C LEU A 92 -14.19 5.54 11.27
N ASP A 93 -15.26 5.58 12.08
CA ASP A 93 -15.24 6.23 13.39
C ASP A 93 -14.21 5.60 14.35
N THR A 94 -13.87 4.33 14.13
CA THR A 94 -12.82 3.60 14.86
C THR A 94 -11.41 3.82 14.32
N GLY A 95 -11.26 4.59 13.23
CA GLY A 95 -9.99 4.86 12.57
C GLY A 95 -9.84 4.26 11.16
N PRO A 96 -8.62 4.31 10.60
CA PRO A 96 -8.25 3.65 9.35
C PRO A 96 -8.68 2.18 9.29
N SER A 97 -9.32 1.78 8.19
CA SER A 97 -9.69 0.39 7.92
C SER A 97 -9.26 0.01 6.51
N PHE A 98 -8.66 -1.17 6.39
CA PHE A 98 -8.27 -1.77 5.12
C PHE A 98 -8.99 -3.10 4.90
N ALA A 99 -9.42 -3.35 3.67
CA ALA A 99 -9.98 -4.63 3.26
C ALA A 99 -9.30 -5.10 1.96
N VAL A 100 -8.85 -6.35 1.92
CA VAL A 100 -8.28 -6.94 0.71
C VAL A 100 -9.37 -7.07 -0.36
N VAL A 101 -9.04 -6.67 -1.58
CA VAL A 101 -9.92 -6.66 -2.75
C VAL A 101 -9.14 -7.15 -3.97
N ASP A 102 -9.86 -7.59 -5.01
CA ASP A 102 -9.22 -8.11 -6.23
C ASP A 102 -8.35 -7.06 -6.93
N ALA A 103 -7.15 -7.45 -7.36
CA ALA A 103 -6.15 -6.54 -7.93
C ALA A 103 -6.24 -6.38 -9.46
N ASP A 104 -7.13 -7.09 -10.15
CA ASP A 104 -7.23 -7.07 -11.61
C ASP A 104 -7.58 -5.69 -12.17
N GLY A 105 -7.01 -5.37 -13.33
CA GLY A 105 -7.30 -4.13 -14.07
C GLY A 105 -6.72 -2.87 -13.40
N ARG A 106 -5.78 -3.04 -12.47
CA ARG A 106 -5.10 -1.95 -11.76
C ARG A 106 -3.69 -1.73 -12.32
N PRO A 107 -3.13 -0.50 -12.25
CA PRO A 107 -1.75 -0.25 -12.67
C PRO A 107 -0.72 -1.14 -11.96
N ALA A 108 -0.97 -1.53 -10.70
CA ALA A 108 -0.11 -2.46 -9.97
C ALA A 108 0.01 -3.84 -10.63
N ALA A 109 -1.01 -4.28 -11.39
CA ALA A 109 -0.98 -5.52 -12.16
C ALA A 109 -0.01 -5.46 -13.37
N GLU A 110 0.48 -4.28 -13.74
CA GLU A 110 1.49 -4.12 -14.80
C GLU A 110 2.92 -4.42 -14.30
N VAL A 111 3.13 -4.46 -12.98
CA VAL A 111 4.47 -4.59 -12.38
C VAL A 111 4.58 -5.75 -11.39
N GLY A 112 3.52 -6.55 -11.25
CA GLY A 112 3.46 -7.76 -10.44
C GLY A 112 2.23 -8.61 -10.78
N ARG A 113 2.22 -9.87 -10.33
CA ARG A 113 1.07 -10.78 -10.53
C ARG A 113 -0.13 -10.30 -9.72
N ALA A 114 -1.21 -9.91 -10.41
CA ALA A 114 -2.47 -9.57 -9.75
C ALA A 114 -3.03 -10.75 -8.95
N THR A 115 -3.39 -10.50 -7.70
CA THR A 115 -3.96 -11.49 -6.79
C THR A 115 -5.46 -11.30 -6.63
N LYS A 116 -6.16 -12.40 -6.29
CA LYS A 116 -7.56 -12.36 -5.87
C LYS A 116 -7.65 -12.18 -4.36
N SER A 117 -8.67 -11.45 -3.91
CA SER A 117 -8.92 -11.25 -2.47
C SER A 117 -9.00 -12.56 -1.69
N ALA A 118 -9.63 -13.59 -2.27
CA ALA A 118 -9.77 -14.91 -1.66
C ALA A 118 -8.45 -15.69 -1.54
N GLU A 119 -7.44 -15.36 -2.34
CA GLU A 119 -6.12 -16.00 -2.30
C GLU A 119 -5.23 -15.40 -1.20
N VAL A 120 -5.44 -14.12 -0.89
CA VAL A 120 -4.58 -13.34 0.02
C VAL A 120 -5.19 -13.24 1.41
N THR A 121 -6.51 -13.15 1.54
CA THR A 121 -7.17 -12.96 2.83
C THR A 121 -6.80 -14.07 3.83
N GLY A 122 -6.36 -13.66 5.03
CA GLY A 122 -5.94 -14.59 6.09
C GLY A 122 -4.55 -15.20 5.92
N THR A 123 -3.78 -14.72 4.94
CA THR A 123 -2.37 -15.11 4.75
C THR A 123 -1.43 -14.06 5.36
N PRO A 124 -0.15 -14.42 5.65
CA PRO A 124 0.84 -13.45 6.11
C PRO A 124 1.06 -12.28 5.13
N LEU A 125 0.86 -12.51 3.83
CA LEU A 125 0.93 -11.46 2.83
C LEU A 125 -0.14 -10.39 3.05
N ALA A 126 -1.35 -10.75 3.51
CA ALA A 126 -2.39 -9.78 3.84
C ALA A 126 -1.95 -8.86 4.99
N ASP A 127 -1.39 -9.44 6.06
CA ASP A 127 -0.93 -8.68 7.22
C ASP A 127 0.23 -7.74 6.83
N GLU A 128 1.13 -8.22 5.99
CA GLU A 128 2.24 -7.44 5.45
C GLU A 128 1.78 -6.25 4.60
N VAL A 129 0.86 -6.45 3.65
CA VAL A 129 0.39 -5.32 2.81
C VAL A 129 -0.43 -4.32 3.61
N VAL A 130 -1.18 -4.77 4.63
CA VAL A 130 -1.89 -3.86 5.56
C VAL A 130 -0.90 -3.06 6.39
N SER A 131 0.19 -3.69 6.87
CA SER A 131 1.27 -3.01 7.58
C SER A 131 1.95 -1.96 6.71
N ILE A 132 2.30 -2.30 5.46
CA ILE A 132 2.87 -1.36 4.49
C ILE A 132 1.90 -0.20 4.21
N ALA A 133 0.61 -0.48 3.99
CA ALA A 133 -0.38 0.56 3.73
C ALA A 133 -0.57 1.50 4.94
N GLY A 134 -0.50 0.97 6.15
CA GLY A 134 -0.45 1.76 7.39
C GLY A 134 0.77 2.67 7.43
N ALA A 135 1.96 2.13 7.17
CA ALA A 135 3.20 2.92 7.12
C ALA A 135 3.15 4.02 6.05
N VAL A 136 2.57 3.76 4.88
CA VAL A 136 2.35 4.77 3.83
C VAL A 136 1.43 5.89 4.32
N LEU A 137 0.31 5.56 4.98
CA LEU A 137 -0.59 6.57 5.55
C LEU A 137 0.09 7.47 6.58
N GLU A 138 1.01 6.92 7.37
CA GLU A 138 1.73 7.66 8.41
C GLU A 138 2.88 8.51 7.85
N ALA A 139 3.66 7.97 6.91
CA ALA A 139 4.91 8.57 6.45
C ALA A 139 4.77 9.45 5.20
N ASP A 140 3.89 9.09 4.24
CA ASP A 140 3.75 9.85 3.00
C ASP A 140 2.83 11.07 3.18
N GLU A 141 3.42 12.26 3.29
CA GLU A 141 2.68 13.50 3.51
C GLU A 141 1.61 13.79 2.44
N ARG A 142 1.79 13.25 1.23
CA ARG A 142 0.91 13.47 0.07
C ARG A 142 -0.47 12.88 0.27
N VAL A 143 -0.59 11.85 1.12
CA VAL A 143 -1.85 11.13 1.40
C VAL A 143 -2.47 11.48 2.76
N ARG A 144 -1.89 12.44 3.52
CA ARG A 144 -2.38 12.83 4.86
C ARG A 144 -3.85 13.26 4.91
N ASP A 145 -4.40 13.76 3.82
CA ASP A 145 -5.82 14.14 3.74
C ASP A 145 -6.77 12.95 3.98
N LEU A 146 -6.30 11.72 3.75
CA LEU A 146 -7.02 10.50 4.08
C LEU A 146 -7.13 10.29 5.61
N ALA A 147 -6.12 10.70 6.36
CA ALA A 147 -5.99 10.44 7.79
C ALA A 147 -6.40 11.60 8.72
N ALA A 148 -6.58 12.82 8.19
CA ALA A 148 -7.02 13.97 8.99
C ALA A 148 -8.41 13.71 9.66
N PRO A 149 -8.89 14.52 10.62
CA PRO A 149 -10.30 14.52 11.07
C PRO A 149 -11.19 15.32 10.10
N ALA A 150 -12.49 15.04 10.06
CA ALA A 150 -13.39 15.73 9.13
C ALA A 150 -13.52 17.17 9.61
N VAL A 151 -13.05 18.13 8.81
CA VAL A 151 -13.38 19.53 9.06
C VAL A 151 -14.84 19.67 8.66
N GLY A 152 -15.71 19.75 9.67
CA GLY A 152 -17.14 20.02 9.50
C GLY A 152 -17.42 21.37 8.86
#